data_AF-A0A7J7HJW7-F1
#
_entry.id   AF-A0A7J7HJW7-F1
#
_cell.length_a   1.000
_cell.length_b   1.000
_cell.length_c   1.000
_cell.angle_alpha   90.00
_cell.angle_beta   90.00
_cell.angle_gamma   90.00
#
_symmetry.space_group_name_H-M   'P 1'
#
loop_
_entity.id
_entity.type
_entity.pdbx_description
1 polymer ?
#
loop_
_entity_poly.entity_id
_entity_poly.type
_entity_poly.pdbx_seq_one_letter_code
_entity_poly.pdbx_strand_id
1 'polypeptide(L)'
;MASLSFIIGIIGNIISILVFASPIGTFKGVVKKKSTENYNGLPYITTLLSTALWTFYGILKPGGLLILTVNGAGAVLQFIYVTLFLVYAPRDIKVKSMKLVAIFDVGFLGAVIAVTLLAIHGSLRFTFVGILCAALTIGMYAAPLAVMRIVIKTASVEYMPFFLSFFLFLNAGVWSVYAFLVKDFFVGVPNAIGFVLGSAQLILYLVYKNKSSSAKSKDEMEDEEEEGSAHHVKTSIEMQGLDDHLKNKNRNLKKGRSLPNPPVSQQCNINKIMKTFSLRSYELNSGSLQVNDVENGSTKDHP
;
A
#
# COMPACT_ATOMS: atom_id res chain seq x y z
N MET A 1 -9.10 -36.90 -19.93
CA MET A 1 -9.38 -36.23 -18.64
C MET A 1 -8.37 -35.09 -18.50
N ALA A 2 -8.79 -33.90 -18.06
CA ALA A 2 -7.85 -32.80 -17.81
C ALA A 2 -6.88 -33.20 -16.68
N SER A 3 -5.60 -32.83 -16.80
CA SER A 3 -4.63 -33.08 -15.72
C SER A 3 -4.99 -32.23 -14.49
N LEU A 4 -4.67 -32.73 -13.29
CA LEU A 4 -4.88 -32.00 -12.05
C LEU A 4 -4.19 -30.62 -12.09
N SER A 5 -2.97 -30.55 -12.65
CA SER A 5 -2.23 -29.30 -12.84
C SER A 5 -2.97 -28.29 -13.71
N PHE A 6 -3.71 -28.74 -14.73
CA PHE A 6 -4.50 -27.86 -15.58
C PHE A 6 -5.70 -27.28 -14.82
N ILE A 7 -6.44 -28.10 -14.08
CA ILE A 7 -7.59 -27.66 -13.27
C ILE A 7 -7.15 -26.62 -12.23
N ILE A 8 -6.09 -26.92 -11.48
CA ILE A 8 -5.52 -26.00 -10.49
C ILE A 8 -5.03 -24.71 -11.15
N GLY A 9 -4.40 -24.79 -12.33
CA GLY A 9 -3.96 -23.61 -13.06
C GLY A 9 -5.11 -22.72 -13.56
N ILE A 10 -6.25 -23.31 -13.96
CA ILE A 10 -7.46 -22.55 -14.31
C ILE A 10 -8.04 -21.83 -13.08
N ILE A 11 -8.13 -22.52 -11.94
CA ILE A 11 -8.56 -21.91 -10.67
C ILE A 11 -7.62 -20.75 -10.30
N GLY A 12 -6.31 -20.95 -10.44
CA GLY A 12 -5.29 -19.92 -10.21
C GLY A 12 -5.49 -18.71 -11.10
N ASN A 13 -5.74 -18.92 -12.40
CA ASN A 13 -6.03 -17.85 -13.35
C ASN A 13 -7.25 -17.02 -12.93
N ILE A 14 -8.36 -17.67 -12.56
CA ILE A 14 -9.58 -16.99 -12.13
C ILE A 14 -9.31 -16.12 -10.89
N ILE A 15 -8.70 -16.70 -9.85
CA ILE A 15 -8.40 -15.98 -8.61
C ILE A 15 -7.46 -14.79 -8.87
N SER A 16 -6.39 -15.00 -9.65
CA SER A 16 -5.45 -13.93 -9.98
C SER A 16 -6.10 -12.79 -10.75
N ILE A 17 -6.97 -13.09 -11.73
CA ILE A 17 -7.68 -12.05 -12.48
C ILE A 17 -8.60 -11.25 -11.56
N LEU A 18 -9.27 -11.89 -10.59
CA LEU A 18 -10.06 -11.19 -9.58
C LEU A 18 -9.18 -10.27 -8.71
N VAL A 19 -7.99 -10.74 -8.31
CA VAL A 19 -7.02 -9.92 -7.57
C VAL A 19 -6.57 -8.72 -8.41
N PHE A 20 -6.23 -8.92 -9.69
CA PHE A 20 -5.85 -7.85 -10.60
C PHE A 20 -7.00 -6.88 -10.90
N ALA A 21 -8.24 -7.34 -10.86
CA ALA A 21 -9.44 -6.51 -11.01
C ALA A 21 -9.79 -5.71 -9.75
N SER A 22 -9.17 -5.99 -8.60
CA SER A 22 -9.48 -5.31 -7.34
C SER A 22 -9.35 -3.76 -7.40
N PRO A 23 -8.39 -3.16 -8.14
CA PRO A 23 -8.26 -1.71 -8.23
C PRO A 23 -9.27 -1.03 -9.17
N ILE A 24 -10.13 -1.78 -9.89
CA ILE A 24 -11.11 -1.18 -10.83
C ILE A 24 -11.98 -0.14 -10.12
N GLY A 25 -12.46 -0.44 -8.91
CA GLY A 25 -13.27 0.51 -8.13
C GLY A 25 -12.51 1.80 -7.83
N THR A 26 -11.25 1.68 -7.42
CA THR A 26 -10.36 2.80 -7.14
C THR A 26 -10.15 3.68 -8.38
N PHE A 27 -9.82 3.08 -9.53
CA PHE A 27 -9.59 3.84 -10.76
C PHE A 27 -10.86 4.43 -11.36
N LYS A 28 -12.03 3.81 -11.17
CA LYS A 28 -13.31 4.47 -11.47
C LYS A 28 -13.46 5.78 -10.68
N GLY A 29 -13.07 5.78 -9.40
CA GLY A 29 -13.01 6.97 -8.58
C GLY A 29 -12.06 8.04 -9.13
N VAL A 30 -10.84 7.64 -9.52
CA VAL A 30 -9.84 8.54 -10.14
C VAL A 30 -10.38 9.20 -11.40
N VAL A 31 -11.02 8.43 -12.29
CA VAL A 31 -11.61 8.95 -13.54
C VAL A 31 -12.75 9.92 -13.25
N LYS A 32 -13.64 9.59 -12.31
CA LYS A 32 -14.78 10.44 -11.94
C LYS A 32 -14.32 11.77 -11.33
N LYS A 33 -13.30 11.73 -10.46
CA LYS A 33 -12.75 12.90 -9.78
C LYS A 33 -11.73 13.68 -10.61
N LYS A 34 -11.27 13.11 -11.72
CA LYS A 34 -10.19 13.67 -12.58
C LYS A 34 -8.89 13.94 -11.80
N SER A 35 -8.66 13.20 -10.72
CA SER A 35 -7.51 13.37 -9.84
C SER A 35 -7.12 12.03 -9.22
N THR A 36 -5.81 11.80 -9.09
CA THR A 36 -5.26 10.65 -8.37
C THR A 36 -5.23 10.85 -6.85
N GLU A 37 -5.71 11.99 -6.35
CA GLU A 37 -5.72 12.33 -4.91
C GLU A 37 -4.35 12.02 -4.27
N ASN A 38 -4.29 11.10 -3.31
CA ASN A 38 -3.07 10.64 -2.64
C ASN A 38 -2.70 9.19 -3.03
N TYR A 39 -3.26 8.64 -4.11
CA TYR A 39 -2.95 7.29 -4.55
C TYR A 39 -1.50 7.19 -5.02
N ASN A 40 -0.81 6.12 -4.62
CA ASN A 40 0.55 5.86 -5.06
C ASN A 40 0.53 5.04 -6.37
N GLY A 41 1.24 5.52 -7.40
CA GLY A 41 1.38 4.85 -8.69
C GLY A 41 2.37 3.68 -8.71
N LEU A 42 3.31 3.66 -7.75
CA LEU A 42 4.43 2.70 -7.71
C LEU A 42 3.99 1.23 -7.68
N PRO A 43 2.94 0.81 -6.92
CA PRO A 43 2.48 -0.57 -6.93
C PRO A 43 2.03 -1.03 -8.33
N TYR A 44 1.39 -0.16 -9.11
CA TYR A 44 0.90 -0.51 -10.46
C TYR A 44 2.05 -0.62 -11.46
N ILE A 45 3.02 0.30 -11.39
CA ILE A 45 4.23 0.29 -12.23
C ILE A 45 5.06 -0.98 -11.96
N THR A 46 5.33 -1.28 -10.69
CA THR A 46 6.12 -2.47 -10.33
C THR A 46 5.39 -3.78 -10.64
N THR A 47 4.06 -3.81 -10.49
CA THR A 47 3.26 -4.98 -10.87
C THR A 47 3.18 -5.15 -12.39
N LEU A 48 3.16 -4.06 -13.17
CA LEU A 48 3.26 -4.11 -14.63
C LEU A 48 4.56 -4.78 -15.06
N LEU A 49 5.71 -4.34 -14.52
CA LEU A 49 6.99 -4.98 -14.79
C LEU A 49 6.98 -6.46 -14.42
N SER A 50 6.48 -6.80 -13.22
CA SER A 50 6.43 -8.18 -12.76
C SER A 50 5.58 -9.07 -13.67
N THR A 51 4.37 -8.63 -13.99
CA THR A 51 3.46 -9.38 -14.88
C THR A 51 3.99 -9.45 -16.31
N ALA A 52 4.67 -8.43 -16.83
CA ALA A 52 5.31 -8.49 -18.13
C ALA A 52 6.47 -9.51 -18.18
N LEU A 53 7.32 -9.55 -17.14
CA LEU A 53 8.40 -10.53 -17.03
C LEU A 53 7.86 -11.95 -16.89
N TRP A 54 6.83 -12.17 -16.06
CA TRP A 54 6.19 -13.48 -15.93
C TRP A 54 5.47 -13.92 -17.21
N THR A 55 4.91 -12.98 -17.97
CA THR A 55 4.36 -13.24 -19.32
C THR A 55 5.47 -13.73 -20.24
N PHE A 56 6.61 -13.03 -20.27
CA PHE A 56 7.77 -13.44 -21.07
C PHE A 56 8.33 -14.80 -20.64
N TYR A 57 8.39 -15.07 -19.32
CA TYR A 57 8.73 -16.40 -18.80
C TYR A 57 7.77 -17.48 -19.32
N GLY A 58 6.46 -17.22 -19.30
CA GLY A 58 5.44 -18.14 -19.80
C GLY A 58 5.56 -18.43 -21.30
N ILE A 59 5.99 -17.45 -22.11
CA ILE A 59 6.28 -17.63 -23.55
C ILE A 59 7.49 -18.55 -23.75
N LEU A 60 8.54 -18.37 -22.96
CA LEU A 60 9.79 -19.13 -23.11
C LEU A 60 9.70 -20.56 -22.56
N LYS A 61 8.83 -20.80 -21.57
CA LYS A 61 8.73 -22.10 -20.88
C LYS A 61 7.83 -23.07 -21.66
N PRO A 62 8.31 -24.29 -21.98
CA PRO A 62 7.43 -25.36 -22.45
C PRO A 62 6.31 -25.65 -21.45
N GLY A 63 5.05 -25.63 -21.91
CA GLY A 63 3.88 -25.78 -21.02
C GLY A 63 3.57 -24.54 -20.16
N GLY A 64 4.15 -23.38 -20.46
CA GLY A 64 3.94 -22.12 -19.73
C GLY A 64 2.60 -21.42 -19.99
N LEU A 65 1.67 -22.03 -20.72
CA LEU A 65 0.42 -21.40 -21.18
C LEU A 65 -0.39 -20.76 -20.05
N LEU A 66 -0.57 -21.47 -18.93
CA LEU A 66 -1.37 -20.96 -17.80
C LEU A 66 -0.69 -19.79 -17.07
N ILE A 67 0.64 -19.75 -17.07
CA ILE A 67 1.43 -18.64 -16.53
C ILE A 67 1.37 -17.44 -17.47
N LEU A 68 1.44 -17.70 -18.78
CA LEU A 68 1.30 -16.70 -19.83
C LEU A 68 -0.08 -16.03 -19.79
N THR A 69 -1.17 -16.79 -19.72
CA THR A 69 -2.53 -16.24 -19.75
C THR A 69 -2.82 -15.35 -18.54
N VAL A 70 -2.45 -15.80 -17.34
CA VAL A 70 -2.73 -15.05 -16.11
C VAL A 70 -1.93 -13.75 -16.04
N ASN A 71 -0.65 -13.80 -16.40
CA ASN A 71 0.23 -12.64 -16.30
C ASN A 71 0.04 -11.72 -17.49
N GLY A 72 -0.32 -12.23 -18.66
CA GLY A 72 -0.71 -11.40 -19.81
C GLY A 72 -1.97 -10.60 -19.51
N ALA A 73 -3.00 -11.23 -18.93
CA ALA A 73 -4.19 -10.52 -18.46
C ALA A 73 -3.83 -9.47 -17.38
N GLY A 74 -2.97 -9.84 -16.43
CA GLY A 74 -2.44 -8.93 -15.41
C GLY A 74 -1.72 -7.73 -16.03
N ALA A 75 -0.82 -7.95 -16.98
CA ALA A 75 -0.05 -6.90 -17.65
C ALA A 75 -0.97 -5.93 -18.40
N VAL A 76 -2.01 -6.43 -19.10
CA VAL A 76 -3.01 -5.59 -19.76
C VAL A 76 -3.75 -4.72 -18.75
N LEU A 77 -4.23 -5.29 -17.64
CA LEU A 77 -4.92 -4.53 -16.59
C LEU A 77 -4.01 -3.48 -15.94
N GLN A 78 -2.77 -3.85 -15.61
CA GLN A 78 -1.81 -2.93 -15.00
C GLN A 78 -1.40 -1.81 -15.97
N PHE A 79 -1.26 -2.11 -17.26
CA PHE A 79 -0.99 -1.09 -18.27
C PHE A 79 -2.12 -0.05 -18.34
N ILE A 80 -3.38 -0.49 -18.27
CA ILE A 80 -4.54 0.40 -18.19
C ILE A 80 -4.46 1.26 -16.92
N TYR A 81 -4.20 0.68 -15.75
CA TYR A 81 -4.09 1.41 -14.49
C TYR A 81 -2.96 2.45 -14.49
N VAL A 82 -1.76 2.07 -14.97
CA VAL A 82 -0.62 2.98 -15.09
C VAL A 82 -0.97 4.13 -16.04
N THR A 83 -1.60 3.84 -17.17
CA THR A 83 -2.02 4.88 -18.12
C THR A 83 -3.02 5.85 -17.49
N LEU A 84 -4.09 5.34 -16.85
CA LEU A 84 -5.06 6.18 -16.15
C LEU A 84 -4.40 7.01 -15.05
N PHE A 85 -3.48 6.42 -14.29
CA PHE A 85 -2.72 7.12 -13.25
C PHE A 85 -1.92 8.28 -13.85
N LEU A 86 -1.16 8.04 -14.93
CA LEU A 86 -0.37 9.07 -15.60
C LEU A 86 -1.21 10.16 -16.24
N VAL A 87 -2.42 9.84 -16.72
CA VAL A 87 -3.35 10.85 -17.26
C VAL A 87 -3.80 11.81 -16.14
N TYR A 88 -4.23 11.28 -14.99
CA TYR A 88 -4.86 12.07 -13.92
C TYR A 88 -3.92 12.50 -12.78
N ALA A 89 -2.64 12.14 -12.82
CA ALA A 89 -1.66 12.54 -11.81
C ALA A 89 -1.28 14.04 -11.90
N PRO A 90 -1.06 14.72 -10.75
CA PRO A 90 -0.41 16.03 -10.70
C PRO A 90 0.96 16.02 -11.40
N ARG A 91 1.41 17.16 -11.94
CA ARG A 91 2.62 17.22 -12.81
C ARG A 91 3.87 16.65 -12.13
N ASP A 92 4.09 16.94 -10.86
CA ASP A 92 5.25 16.50 -10.10
C ASP A 92 5.27 14.97 -9.89
N ILE A 93 4.13 14.39 -9.50
CA ILE A 93 3.97 12.93 -9.33
C ILE A 93 4.01 12.23 -10.70
N LYS A 94 3.39 12.83 -11.72
CA LYS A 94 3.36 12.33 -13.09
C LYS A 94 4.75 12.19 -13.67
N VAL A 95 5.58 13.23 -13.59
CA VAL A 95 6.95 13.18 -14.13
C VAL A 95 7.79 12.12 -13.41
N LYS A 96 7.69 12.02 -12.08
CA LYS A 96 8.36 10.94 -11.32
C LYS A 96 7.91 9.56 -11.76
N SER A 97 6.60 9.37 -11.94
CA SER A 97 6.01 8.11 -12.37
C SER A 97 6.38 7.75 -13.81
N MET A 98 6.39 8.71 -14.74
CA MET A 98 6.86 8.48 -16.11
C MET A 98 8.33 8.08 -16.16
N LYS A 99 9.20 8.69 -15.32
CA LYS A 99 10.59 8.25 -15.20
C LYS A 99 10.69 6.81 -14.71
N LEU A 100 9.90 6.42 -13.72
CA LEU A 100 9.87 5.05 -13.23
C LEU A 100 9.40 4.06 -14.30
N VAL A 101 8.34 4.38 -15.04
CA VAL A 101 7.86 3.55 -16.17
C VAL A 101 8.94 3.43 -17.25
N ALA A 102 9.61 4.52 -17.62
CA ALA A 102 10.67 4.49 -18.62
C ALA A 102 11.86 3.63 -18.16
N ILE A 103 12.24 3.68 -16.88
CA ILE A 103 13.35 2.90 -16.34
C ILE A 103 12.97 1.42 -16.20
N PHE A 104 11.82 1.12 -15.62
CA PHE A 104 11.44 -0.25 -15.28
C PHE A 104 10.73 -0.98 -16.43
N ASP A 105 9.63 -0.43 -16.94
CA ASP A 105 8.78 -1.12 -17.92
C ASP A 105 9.30 -1.03 -19.36
N VAL A 106 10.15 -0.04 -19.66
CA VAL A 106 10.76 0.11 -20.99
C VAL A 106 12.23 -0.30 -20.96
N GLY A 107 13.05 0.40 -20.18
CA GLY A 107 14.51 0.20 -20.14
C GLY A 107 14.90 -1.18 -19.64
N PHE A 108 14.55 -1.49 -18.39
CA PHE A 108 14.91 -2.75 -17.76
C PHE A 108 14.23 -3.96 -18.42
N LEU A 109 12.92 -3.90 -18.65
CA LEU A 109 12.20 -4.98 -19.37
C LEU A 109 12.79 -5.21 -20.77
N GLY A 110 13.02 -4.14 -21.54
CA GLY A 110 13.61 -4.21 -22.87
C GLY A 110 15.01 -4.81 -22.87
N ALA A 111 15.85 -4.40 -21.90
CA ALA A 111 17.19 -4.97 -21.72
C ALA A 111 17.14 -6.47 -21.39
N VAL A 112 16.24 -6.90 -20.49
CA VAL A 112 16.06 -8.32 -20.15
C VAL A 112 15.64 -9.13 -21.37
N ILE A 113 14.68 -8.63 -22.14
CA ILE A 113 14.23 -9.30 -23.38
C ILE A 113 15.38 -9.38 -24.39
N ALA A 114 16.09 -8.27 -24.63
CA ALA A 114 17.19 -8.22 -25.58
C ALA A 114 18.33 -9.19 -25.19
N VAL A 115 18.78 -9.17 -23.94
CA VAL A 115 19.82 -10.09 -23.43
C VAL A 115 19.36 -11.54 -23.54
N THR A 116 18.11 -11.83 -23.17
CA THR A 116 17.59 -13.20 -23.23
C THR A 116 17.52 -13.74 -24.65
N LEU A 117 17.12 -12.92 -25.63
CA LEU A 117 16.97 -13.34 -27.02
C LEU A 117 18.30 -13.37 -27.77
N LEU A 118 19.20 -12.42 -27.51
CA LEU A 118 20.44 -12.23 -28.29
C LEU A 118 21.65 -12.93 -27.65
N ALA A 119 21.75 -12.99 -26.33
CA ALA A 119 22.93 -13.50 -25.63
C ALA A 119 22.73 -14.90 -25.03
N ILE A 120 21.50 -15.24 -24.62
CA ILE A 120 21.21 -16.52 -23.96
C ILE A 120 20.62 -17.52 -24.95
N HIS A 121 21.08 -18.76 -24.88
CA HIS A 121 20.69 -19.83 -25.81
C HIS A 121 20.08 -21.03 -25.07
N GLY A 122 19.15 -21.72 -25.75
CA GLY A 122 18.55 -22.97 -25.25
C GLY A 122 17.76 -22.81 -23.95
N SER A 123 17.85 -23.84 -23.10
CA SER A 123 17.11 -23.95 -21.83
C SER A 123 17.53 -22.92 -20.77
N LEU A 124 18.66 -22.24 -20.96
CA LEU A 124 19.11 -21.18 -20.06
C LEU A 124 18.21 -19.93 -20.14
N ARG A 125 17.48 -19.72 -21.24
CA ARG A 125 16.61 -18.54 -21.44
C ARG A 125 15.54 -18.45 -20.36
N PHE A 126 14.71 -19.48 -20.23
CA PHE A 126 13.66 -19.48 -19.22
C PHE A 126 14.22 -19.60 -17.80
N THR A 127 15.39 -20.22 -17.62
CA THR A 127 16.07 -20.28 -16.31
C THR A 127 16.49 -18.88 -15.84
N PHE A 128 17.16 -18.11 -16.69
CA PHE A 128 17.57 -16.74 -16.41
C PHE A 128 16.37 -15.84 -16.08
N VAL A 129 15.35 -15.84 -16.94
CA VAL A 129 14.13 -15.04 -16.74
C VAL A 129 13.38 -15.51 -15.49
N GLY A 130 13.33 -16.82 -15.23
CA GLY A 130 12.66 -17.39 -14.06
C GLY A 130 13.28 -16.96 -12.73
N ILE A 131 14.62 -16.94 -12.63
CA ILE A 131 15.33 -16.43 -11.46
C ILE A 131 14.99 -14.96 -11.24
N LEU A 132 15.01 -14.15 -12.32
CA LEU A 132 14.71 -12.73 -12.24
C LEU A 132 13.27 -12.46 -11.79
N CYS A 133 12.31 -13.21 -12.35
CA CYS A 133 10.90 -13.14 -11.96
C CYS A 133 10.72 -13.48 -10.48
N ALA A 134 11.33 -14.58 -10.01
CA ALA A 134 11.26 -15.00 -8.62
C ALA A 134 11.86 -13.95 -7.68
N ALA A 135 13.04 -13.42 -7.99
CA ALA A 135 13.70 -12.39 -7.20
C ALA A 135 12.86 -11.11 -7.11
N LEU A 136 12.29 -10.66 -8.24
CA LEU A 136 11.42 -9.49 -8.28
C LEU A 136 10.15 -9.70 -7.44
N THR A 137 9.48 -10.85 -7.57
CA THR A 137 8.28 -11.16 -6.78
C THR A 137 8.59 -11.24 -5.28
N ILE A 138 9.73 -11.82 -4.89
CA ILE A 138 10.17 -11.82 -3.48
C ILE A 138 10.41 -10.39 -2.99
N GLY A 139 11.07 -9.55 -3.79
CA GLY A 139 11.28 -8.13 -3.46
C GLY A 139 9.97 -7.37 -3.27
N MET A 140 8.94 -7.66 -4.07
CA MET A 140 7.62 -7.04 -3.94
C MET A 140 6.92 -7.37 -2.61
N TYR A 141 7.29 -8.47 -1.94
CA TYR A 141 6.78 -8.80 -0.61
C TYR A 141 7.26 -7.85 0.51
N ALA A 142 8.21 -6.95 0.23
CA ALA A 142 8.58 -5.89 1.16
C ALA A 142 7.37 -4.98 1.50
N ALA A 143 6.48 -4.72 0.55
CA ALA A 143 5.29 -3.91 0.76
C ALA A 143 4.29 -4.53 1.77
N PRO A 144 3.80 -5.77 1.59
CA PRO A 144 2.93 -6.41 2.58
C PRO A 144 3.60 -6.59 3.95
N LEU A 145 4.92 -6.80 4.00
CA LEU A 145 5.66 -6.85 5.26
C LEU A 145 5.68 -5.50 5.99
N ALA A 146 5.85 -4.40 5.25
CA ALA A 146 5.73 -3.06 5.82
C ALA A 146 4.33 -2.78 6.37
N VAL A 147 3.27 -3.22 5.68
CA VAL A 147 1.89 -3.09 6.17
C VAL A 147 1.69 -3.91 7.44
N MET A 148 2.17 -5.15 7.52
CA MET A 148 2.11 -5.95 8.76
C MET A 148 2.80 -5.24 9.93
N ARG A 149 3.96 -4.62 9.70
CA ARG A 149 4.65 -3.82 10.72
C ARG A 149 3.82 -2.62 11.18
N ILE A 150 3.10 -1.97 10.27
CA ILE A 150 2.19 -0.87 10.61
C ILE A 150 1.07 -1.38 11.50
N VAL A 151 0.38 -2.47 11.12
CA VAL A 151 -0.72 -3.07 11.90
C VAL A 151 -0.27 -3.42 13.33
N ILE A 152 0.92 -4.00 13.48
CA ILE A 152 1.48 -4.32 14.80
C ILE A 152 1.70 -3.06 15.64
N LYS A 153 2.24 -1.99 15.04
CA LYS A 153 2.55 -0.74 15.73
C LYS A 153 1.33 0.10 16.05
N THR A 154 0.34 0.14 15.17
CA THR A 154 -0.87 0.95 15.34
C THR A 154 -1.99 0.18 16.03
N ALA A 155 -1.81 -1.13 16.24
CA ALA A 155 -2.82 -2.05 16.74
C ALA A 155 -4.16 -2.00 15.97
N SER A 156 -4.12 -1.55 14.71
CA SER A 156 -5.31 -1.32 13.86
C SER A 156 -5.13 -1.97 12.50
N VAL A 157 -6.22 -2.56 11.98
CA VAL A 157 -6.27 -3.26 10.69
C VAL A 157 -6.80 -2.37 9.55
N GLU A 158 -6.89 -1.05 9.75
CA GLU A 158 -7.43 -0.10 8.77
C GLU A 158 -6.76 -0.19 7.39
N TYR A 159 -5.45 -0.42 7.36
CA TYR A 159 -4.65 -0.52 6.14
C TYR A 159 -4.56 -1.94 5.55
N MET A 160 -5.26 -2.93 6.13
CA MET A 160 -5.23 -4.33 5.71
C MET A 160 -6.66 -4.87 5.53
N PRO A 161 -7.28 -4.68 4.35
CA PRO A 161 -8.60 -5.21 4.09
C PRO A 161 -8.58 -6.74 4.02
N PHE A 162 -9.43 -7.38 4.84
CA PHE A 162 -9.52 -8.85 4.96
C PHE A 162 -9.63 -9.57 3.62
N PHE A 163 -10.57 -9.15 2.77
CA PHE A 163 -10.82 -9.83 1.51
C PHE A 163 -9.59 -9.80 0.59
N LEU A 164 -8.86 -8.68 0.54
CA LEU A 164 -7.66 -8.56 -0.27
C LEU A 164 -6.56 -9.50 0.24
N SER A 165 -6.32 -9.55 1.55
CA SER A 165 -5.37 -10.49 2.16
C SER A 165 -5.78 -11.95 1.94
N PHE A 166 -7.06 -12.27 2.07
CA PHE A 166 -7.60 -13.62 1.84
C PHE A 166 -7.44 -14.07 0.38
N PHE A 167 -7.79 -13.22 -0.59
CA PHE A 167 -7.61 -13.56 -2.01
C PHE A 167 -6.13 -13.65 -2.41
N LEU A 168 -5.25 -12.83 -1.83
CA LEU A 168 -3.80 -12.96 -2.04
C LEU A 168 -3.24 -14.26 -1.44
N PHE A 169 -3.71 -14.66 -0.26
CA PHE A 169 -3.37 -15.94 0.36
C PHE A 169 -3.80 -17.13 -0.52
N LEU A 170 -5.07 -17.14 -0.97
CA LEU A 170 -5.57 -18.17 -1.86
C LEU A 170 -4.80 -18.20 -3.19
N ASN A 171 -4.53 -17.03 -3.75
CA ASN A 171 -3.75 -16.91 -4.98
C ASN A 171 -2.37 -17.56 -4.81
N ALA A 172 -1.62 -17.18 -3.77
CA ALA A 172 -0.30 -17.72 -3.49
C ALA A 172 -0.34 -19.22 -3.22
N GLY A 173 -1.36 -19.72 -2.50
CA GLY A 173 -1.54 -21.14 -2.23
C GLY A 173 -1.80 -21.96 -3.49
N VAL A 174 -2.73 -21.51 -4.33
CA VAL A 174 -3.08 -22.20 -5.58
C VAL A 174 -1.89 -22.23 -6.54
N TRP A 175 -1.15 -21.12 -6.68
CA TRP A 175 0.04 -21.06 -7.52
C TRP A 175 1.22 -21.87 -6.95
N SER A 176 1.32 -22.01 -5.62
CA SER A 176 2.29 -22.91 -4.99
C SER A 176 1.99 -24.38 -5.30
N VAL A 177 0.72 -24.78 -5.18
CA VAL A 177 0.29 -26.15 -5.52
C VAL A 177 0.47 -26.41 -7.01
N TYR A 178 0.08 -25.47 -7.87
CA TYR A 178 0.31 -25.56 -9.31
C TYR A 178 1.80 -25.80 -9.61
N ALA A 179 2.68 -24.96 -9.06
CA ALA A 179 4.12 -25.03 -9.27
C ALA A 179 4.72 -26.36 -8.79
N PHE A 180 4.26 -26.87 -7.66
CA PHE A 180 4.65 -28.19 -7.16
C PHE A 180 4.27 -29.30 -8.15
N LEU A 181 3.04 -29.27 -8.69
CA LEU A 181 2.55 -30.27 -9.65
C LEU A 181 3.31 -30.22 -10.98
N VAL A 182 3.70 -29.04 -11.46
CA VAL A 182 4.47 -28.88 -12.70
C VAL A 182 6.00 -28.87 -12.49
N LYS A 183 6.46 -29.10 -11.25
CA LYS A 183 7.88 -29.10 -10.84
C LYS A 183 8.61 -27.81 -11.25
N ASP A 184 7.94 -26.67 -11.10
CA ASP A 184 8.48 -25.36 -11.42
C ASP A 184 8.88 -24.58 -10.17
N PHE A 185 10.16 -24.71 -9.79
CA PHE A 185 10.68 -24.03 -8.60
C PHE A 185 10.67 -22.49 -8.72
N PHE A 186 10.77 -21.95 -9.93
CA PHE A 186 10.78 -20.49 -10.13
C PHE A 186 9.42 -19.88 -9.76
N VAL A 187 8.33 -20.57 -10.11
CA VAL A 187 6.98 -20.18 -9.67
C VAL A 187 6.75 -20.58 -8.21
N GLY A 188 7.21 -21.76 -7.80
CA GLY A 188 6.91 -22.34 -6.50
C GLY A 188 7.50 -21.57 -5.32
N VAL A 189 8.78 -21.22 -5.37
CA VAL A 189 9.48 -20.53 -4.27
C VAL A 189 8.84 -19.19 -3.89
N PRO A 190 8.65 -18.22 -4.82
CA PRO A 190 8.02 -16.96 -4.46
C PRO A 190 6.59 -17.16 -3.97
N ASN A 191 5.79 -18.01 -4.62
CA ASN A 191 4.41 -18.24 -4.19
C ASN A 191 4.32 -18.91 -2.81
N ALA A 192 5.23 -19.82 -2.46
CA ALA A 192 5.28 -20.42 -1.13
C ALA A 192 5.61 -19.37 -0.06
N ILE A 193 6.56 -18.47 -0.33
CA ILE A 193 6.85 -17.33 0.55
C ILE A 193 5.61 -16.44 0.67
N GLY A 194 4.95 -16.12 -0.45
CA GLY A 194 3.71 -15.35 -0.48
C GLY A 194 2.58 -16.00 0.31
N PHE A 195 2.49 -17.34 0.30
CA PHE A 195 1.50 -18.10 1.06
C PHE A 195 1.76 -18.01 2.57
N VAL A 196 3.02 -18.15 2.99
CA VAL A 196 3.42 -17.96 4.41
C VAL A 196 3.12 -16.54 4.87
N LEU A 197 3.49 -15.53 4.06
CA LEU A 197 3.21 -14.13 4.38
C LEU A 197 1.70 -13.84 4.40
N GLY A 198 0.94 -14.36 3.45
CA GLY A 198 -0.52 -14.22 3.42
C GLY A 198 -1.20 -14.87 4.62
N SER A 199 -0.68 -16.02 5.07
CA SER A 199 -1.13 -16.67 6.31
C SER A 199 -0.87 -15.77 7.52
N ALA A 200 0.34 -15.20 7.61
CA ALA A 200 0.68 -14.26 8.67
C ALA A 200 -0.22 -13.01 8.65
N GLN A 201 -0.50 -12.44 7.47
CA GLN A 201 -1.43 -11.32 7.31
C GLN A 201 -2.84 -11.66 7.83
N LEU A 202 -3.35 -12.85 7.52
CA LEU A 202 -4.67 -13.29 7.97
C LEU A 202 -4.72 -13.47 9.50
N ILE A 203 -3.68 -14.08 10.08
CA ILE A 203 -3.55 -14.25 11.53
C ILE A 203 -3.49 -12.88 12.23
N LEU A 204 -2.65 -11.96 11.74
CA LEU A 204 -2.56 -10.60 12.28
C LEU A 204 -3.92 -9.90 12.23
N TYR A 205 -4.63 -10.00 11.10
CA TYR A 205 -5.95 -9.40 10.96
C TYR A 205 -6.91 -9.90 12.04
N LEU A 206 -6.98 -11.22 12.28
CA LEU A 206 -7.86 -11.81 13.29
C LEU A 206 -7.51 -11.36 14.72
N VAL A 207 -6.22 -11.33 15.05
CA VAL A 207 -5.74 -10.93 16.38
C VAL A 207 -6.04 -9.45 16.67
N TYR A 208 -5.76 -8.56 15.72
CA TYR A 208 -5.90 -7.11 15.94
C TYR A 208 -7.32 -6.59 15.73
N LYS A 209 -8.14 -7.25 14.90
CA LYS A 209 -9.57 -6.94 14.81
C LYS A 209 -10.28 -7.17 16.15
N ASN A 210 -9.97 -8.27 16.83
CA ASN A 210 -10.57 -8.58 18.13
C ASN A 210 -10.10 -7.61 19.22
N LYS A 211 -8.83 -7.17 19.18
CA LYS A 211 -8.32 -6.15 20.12
C LYS A 211 -8.94 -4.78 19.88
N SER A 212 -9.08 -4.34 18.63
CA SER A 212 -9.73 -3.05 18.32
C SER A 212 -11.20 -3.04 18.76
N SER A 213 -11.92 -4.15 18.59
CA SER A 213 -13.29 -4.28 19.10
C SER A 213 -13.36 -4.26 20.63
N SER A 214 -12.38 -4.83 21.33
CA SER A 214 -12.35 -4.88 22.79
C SER A 214 -11.82 -3.60 23.44
N ALA A 215 -11.00 -2.81 22.75
CA ALA A 215 -10.55 -1.51 23.22
C ALA A 215 -11.67 -0.46 23.05
N LYS A 216 -12.37 -0.49 21.92
CA LYS A 216 -13.49 0.42 21.67
C LYS A 216 -14.64 0.23 22.67
N SER A 217 -14.91 -1.01 23.07
CA SER A 217 -15.90 -1.30 24.12
C SER A 217 -15.48 -0.90 25.54
N LYS A 218 -14.18 -0.66 25.78
CA LYS A 218 -13.67 -0.22 27.08
C LYS A 218 -13.69 1.30 27.20
N ASP A 219 -13.26 2.00 26.16
CA ASP A 219 -13.36 3.47 26.10
C ASP A 219 -14.84 3.92 26.18
N GLU A 220 -15.77 3.21 25.52
CA GLU A 220 -17.22 3.50 25.63
C GLU A 220 -17.79 3.25 27.04
N MET A 221 -17.22 2.33 27.84
CA MET A 221 -17.64 2.11 29.23
C MET A 221 -17.01 3.12 30.20
N GLU A 222 -15.76 3.54 29.95
CA GLU A 222 -15.07 4.55 30.77
C GLU A 222 -15.66 5.95 30.56
N ASP A 223 -16.06 6.30 29.32
CA ASP A 223 -16.76 7.55 29.02
C ASP A 223 -18.18 7.59 29.66
N GLU A 224 -18.89 6.45 29.73
CA GLU A 224 -20.20 6.35 30.41
C GLU A 224 -20.09 6.44 31.95
N GLU A 225 -19.00 5.94 32.54
CA GLU A 225 -18.75 6.05 33.99
C GLU A 225 -18.33 7.47 34.43
N GLU A 226 -17.57 8.21 33.61
CA GLU A 226 -17.23 9.63 33.89
C GLU A 226 -18.44 10.56 33.75
N GLU A 227 -19.32 10.38 32.74
CA GLU A 227 -20.56 11.18 32.62
C GLU A 227 -21.57 10.87 33.75
N GLY A 228 -21.67 9.61 34.19
CA GLY A 228 -22.52 9.21 35.32
C GLY A 228 -22.11 9.83 36.66
N SER A 229 -20.81 9.98 36.89
CA SER A 229 -20.28 10.58 38.12
C SER A 229 -20.38 12.12 38.14
N ALA A 230 -20.19 12.77 36.98
CA ALA A 230 -20.36 14.22 36.85
C ALA A 230 -21.81 14.68 37.04
N HIS A 231 -22.80 13.85 36.65
CA HIS A 231 -24.21 14.16 36.84
C HIS A 231 -24.65 14.03 38.31
N HIS A 232 -24.08 13.09 39.07
CA HIS A 232 -24.40 12.91 40.49
C HIS A 232 -23.82 14.00 41.40
N VAL A 233 -22.69 14.62 41.03
CA VAL A 233 -22.10 15.75 41.77
C VAL A 233 -22.83 17.07 41.49
N LYS A 234 -23.35 17.26 40.26
CA LYS A 234 -24.04 18.50 39.89
C LYS A 234 -25.45 18.60 40.48
N THR A 235 -26.17 17.49 40.59
CA THR A 235 -27.51 17.46 41.23
C THR A 235 -27.44 17.72 42.74
N SER A 236 -26.33 17.40 43.41
CA SER A 236 -26.13 17.74 44.82
C SER A 236 -25.76 19.21 45.09
N ILE A 237 -25.35 19.99 44.08
CA ILE A 237 -24.96 21.40 44.25
C ILE A 237 -26.08 22.38 43.86
N GLU A 238 -27.02 21.99 42.99
CA GLU A 238 -28.13 22.87 42.56
C GLU A 238 -29.38 22.84 43.45
N MET A 239 -29.42 22.02 44.51
CA MET A 239 -30.58 21.95 45.42
C MET A 239 -30.43 22.84 46.67
N GLN A 240 -29.65 23.91 46.60
CA GLN A 240 -29.54 24.91 47.67
C GLN A 240 -29.39 26.32 47.10
N GLY A 241 -30.49 26.88 46.61
CA GLY A 241 -30.51 28.25 46.10
C GLY A 241 -31.72 28.58 45.25
N LEU A 242 -32.92 28.32 45.75
CA LEU A 242 -34.16 28.76 45.10
C LEU A 242 -35.10 29.38 46.12
N ASP A 243 -34.80 30.61 46.51
CA ASP A 243 -35.78 31.59 47.00
C ASP A 243 -35.16 32.98 46.84
N ASP A 244 -35.49 33.62 45.71
CA ASP A 244 -35.61 35.09 45.51
C ASP A 244 -35.28 35.46 44.06
N HIS A 245 -36.31 35.58 43.22
CA HIS A 245 -36.62 36.84 42.52
C HIS A 245 -37.73 36.66 41.48
N LEU A 246 -38.94 36.96 41.92
CA LEU A 246 -39.98 37.55 41.08
C LEU A 246 -39.57 38.98 40.68
N LYS A 247 -39.96 39.38 39.46
CA LYS A 247 -39.96 40.74 38.83
C LYS A 247 -38.74 41.16 37.99
N ASN A 248 -38.85 40.98 36.67
CA ASN A 248 -38.81 42.05 35.65
C ASN A 248 -38.89 41.36 34.27
N LYS A 249 -39.95 41.51 33.47
CA LYS A 249 -40.40 42.68 32.70
C LYS A 249 -40.31 42.34 31.21
N ASN A 250 -41.49 42.16 30.63
CA ASN A 250 -41.75 42.19 29.19
C ASN A 250 -41.17 43.46 28.55
N ARG A 251 -40.51 43.33 27.38
CA ARG A 251 -40.80 44.10 26.15
C ARG A 251 -39.87 43.74 24.98
N ASN A 252 -40.50 43.28 23.89
CA ASN A 252 -40.24 43.52 22.45
C ASN A 252 -38.81 43.65 21.91
N LEU A 253 -38.48 42.86 20.88
CA LEU A 253 -38.17 43.35 19.52
C LEU A 253 -37.94 42.20 18.51
N LYS A 254 -38.69 42.21 17.40
CA LYS A 254 -38.41 41.45 16.17
C LYS A 254 -37.38 42.20 15.32
N LYS A 255 -36.28 41.57 14.91
CA LYS A 255 -35.63 41.78 13.59
C LYS A 255 -34.56 40.72 13.26
N GLY A 256 -34.80 39.97 12.17
CA GLY A 256 -33.86 39.78 11.05
C GLY A 256 -32.60 38.89 11.18
N ARG A 257 -32.60 37.82 10.38
CA ARG A 257 -31.48 37.16 9.65
C ARG A 257 -30.27 36.61 10.45
N SER A 258 -30.10 35.29 10.44
CA SER A 258 -29.17 34.53 9.57
C SER A 258 -28.89 33.14 10.15
N LEU A 259 -28.68 32.17 9.25
CA LEU A 259 -28.38 30.75 9.52
C LEU A 259 -27.06 30.57 10.30
N PRO A 260 -26.96 29.55 11.17
CA PRO A 260 -25.68 28.91 11.47
C PRO A 260 -25.53 27.58 10.71
N ASN A 261 -24.37 27.43 10.05
CA ASN A 261 -23.87 26.18 9.47
C ASN A 261 -23.47 25.16 10.57
N PRO A 262 -23.40 23.85 10.25
CA PRO A 262 -22.98 22.81 11.18
C PRO A 262 -21.44 22.80 11.38
N PRO A 263 -20.90 22.37 12.53
CA PRO A 263 -19.46 22.27 12.71
C PRO A 263 -18.90 20.99 12.06
N VAL A 264 -18.24 21.21 10.92
CA VAL A 264 -16.84 20.87 10.63
C VAL A 264 -16.31 19.50 11.08
N SER A 265 -16.17 18.66 10.06
CA SER A 265 -15.16 17.62 9.82
C SER A 265 -13.90 17.62 10.69
N GLN A 266 -13.57 16.46 11.24
CA GLN A 266 -12.24 16.09 11.75
C GLN A 266 -11.15 16.26 10.68
N GLN A 267 -10.62 17.47 10.59
CA GLN A 267 -9.43 17.84 9.84
C GLN A 267 -8.36 18.30 10.84
N CYS A 268 -7.83 17.40 11.67
CA CYS A 268 -6.66 17.73 12.49
C CYS A 268 -5.92 16.48 12.99
N ASN A 269 -5.06 15.88 12.14
CA ASN A 269 -3.78 15.30 12.61
C ASN A 269 -2.76 14.89 11.53
N ILE A 270 -3.02 15.06 10.23
CA ILE A 270 -2.05 14.67 9.18
C ILE A 270 -0.88 15.66 9.08
N ASN A 271 -1.10 16.95 9.39
CA ASN A 271 -0.04 17.96 9.32
C ASN A 271 1.07 17.78 10.38
N LYS A 272 0.81 17.04 11.48
CA LYS A 272 1.83 16.76 12.50
C LYS A 272 2.77 15.63 12.06
N ILE A 273 2.26 14.64 11.32
CA ILE A 273 3.05 13.51 10.78
C ILE A 273 3.95 13.98 9.62
N MET A 274 3.48 14.92 8.80
CA MET A 274 4.26 15.43 7.67
C MET A 274 5.49 16.25 8.11
N LYS A 275 5.41 16.95 9.26
CA LYS A 275 6.57 17.64 9.85
C LYS A 275 7.62 16.66 10.41
N THR A 276 7.21 15.50 10.92
CA THR A 276 8.15 14.49 11.45
C THR A 276 8.88 13.71 10.34
N PHE A 277 8.28 13.54 9.16
CA PHE A 277 8.95 12.91 8.01
C PHE A 277 9.81 13.88 7.19
N SER A 278 9.50 15.19 7.21
CA SER A 278 10.33 16.22 6.57
C SER A 278 11.68 16.41 7.27
N LEU A 279 11.72 16.32 8.60
CA LEU A 279 12.93 16.50 9.40
C LEU A 279 13.94 15.34 9.31
N ARG A 280 13.52 14.13 8.86
CA ARG A 280 14.43 12.98 8.75
C ARG A 280 15.27 12.97 7.46
N SER A 281 14.95 13.83 6.49
CA SER A 281 15.66 13.91 5.21
C SER A 281 16.65 15.07 5.11
N TYR A 282 16.72 15.95 6.13
CA TYR A 282 17.69 17.06 6.16
C TYR A 282 18.92 16.82 7.06
N GLU A 283 18.95 15.75 7.87
CA GLU A 283 20.11 15.46 8.76
C GLU A 283 21.10 14.42 8.19
N LEU A 284 21.04 14.10 6.90
CA LEU A 284 21.99 13.17 6.26
C LEU A 284 22.87 13.82 5.18
N ASN A 285 22.94 15.16 5.14
CA ASN A 285 23.84 15.86 4.21
C ASN A 285 24.58 17.07 4.82
N SER A 286 24.72 17.14 6.14
CA SER A 286 25.49 18.18 6.84
C SER A 286 26.52 17.58 7.81
N GLY A 287 27.28 16.60 7.32
CA GLY A 287 28.34 15.91 8.06
C GLY A 287 29.65 15.81 7.29
N SER A 288 29.94 16.76 6.40
CA SER A 288 31.25 16.91 5.77
C SER A 288 31.39 18.32 5.21
N LEU A 289 31.70 19.29 6.06
CA LEU A 289 32.77 20.26 5.77
C LEU A 289 32.97 21.22 6.95
N GLN A 290 34.25 21.32 7.32
CA GLN A 290 34.95 22.43 7.95
C GLN A 290 34.62 22.78 9.40
N VAL A 291 35.69 23.02 10.16
CA VAL A 291 36.09 24.39 10.57
C VAL A 291 37.35 24.28 11.45
N ASN A 292 38.52 24.68 10.92
CA ASN A 292 39.25 25.88 11.33
C ASN A 292 40.70 25.91 10.85
N ASP A 293 40.98 26.88 9.99
CA ASP A 293 42.26 27.57 9.87
C ASP A 293 42.65 28.23 11.21
N VAL A 294 43.95 28.43 11.44
CA VAL A 294 44.55 29.77 11.67
C VAL A 294 46.06 29.67 11.95
N GLU A 295 46.78 30.50 11.19
CA GLU A 295 48.03 31.22 11.47
C GLU A 295 49.44 30.72 11.07
N ASN A 296 49.98 31.51 10.12
CA ASN A 296 51.25 32.23 10.12
C ASN A 296 52.59 31.47 10.13
N GLY A 297 53.44 31.81 9.16
CA GLY A 297 54.88 31.79 9.37
C GLY A 297 55.75 31.40 8.17
N SER A 298 56.00 32.36 7.29
CA SER A 298 57.34 32.76 6.80
C SER A 298 58.38 31.71 6.31
N THR A 299 58.95 32.04 5.15
CA THR A 299 60.38 31.91 4.74
C THR A 299 60.99 30.56 4.33
N LYS A 300 61.35 30.55 3.02
CA LYS A 300 62.69 30.35 2.45
C LYS A 300 63.36 28.96 2.38
N ASP A 301 63.94 28.78 1.19
CA ASP A 301 65.22 28.15 0.82
C ASP A 301 65.31 26.62 0.58
N HIS A 302 65.77 26.37 -0.65
CA HIS A 302 66.51 25.24 -1.28
C HIS A 302 67.48 24.47 -0.35
N PRO A 303 67.97 23.25 -0.71
CA PRO A 303 68.60 22.87 -2.00
C PRO A 303 67.75 21.96 -2.88
#